data_AF-A0A1I0HZI5-F1
#
_entry.id   AF-A0A1I0HZI5-F1
#
_cell.length_a   1.000
_cell.length_b   1.000
_cell.length_c   1.000
_cell.angle_alpha   90.00
_cell.angle_beta   90.00
_cell.angle_gamma   90.00
#
_symmetry.space_group_name_H-M   'P 1'
#
loop_
_entity.id
_entity.type
_entity.pdbx_description
1 polymer ?
#
loop_
_entity_poly.entity_id
_entity_poly.type
_entity_poly.pdbx_seq_one_letter_code
_entity_poly.pdbx_strand_id
1 'polypeptide(L)' 'MTMTVNKTKHDHIILCTIDELVPADHMVRKLEASIDWCFIYPLVENL' A
#
# COMPACT_ATOMS: atom_id res chain seq x y z
N MET A 1 -34.77 24.76 -1.59
CA MET A 1 -33.40 24.82 -2.16
C MET A 1 -32.42 24.82 -1.00
N THR A 2 -31.87 23.65 -0.66
CA THR A 2 -30.88 23.51 0.42
C THR A 2 -29.48 23.44 -0.20
N MET A 3 -28.61 24.37 0.18
CA MET A 3 -27.22 24.42 -0.27
C MET A 3 -26.38 23.47 0.59
N THR A 4 -25.89 22.39 -0.01
CA THR A 4 -24.98 21.45 0.66
C THR A 4 -23.59 22.08 0.73
N VAL A 5 -23.05 22.29 1.94
CA VAL A 5 -21.66 22.72 2.12
C VAL A 5 -20.75 21.59 1.65
N ASN A 6 -19.93 21.87 0.63
CA ASN A 6 -18.96 20.91 0.13
C ASN A 6 -17.84 20.77 1.17
N LYS A 7 -17.90 19.74 2.02
CA LYS A 7 -16.80 19.40 2.94
C LYS A 7 -15.64 18.92 2.08
N THR A 8 -14.68 19.79 1.82
CA THR A 8 -13.41 19.44 1.21
C THR A 8 -12.78 18.32 2.04
N LYS A 9 -12.71 17.12 1.47
CA LYS A 9 -12.00 16.00 2.08
C LYS A 9 -10.51 16.30 1.95
N HIS A 10 -9.85 16.45 3.09
CA HIS A 10 -8.39 16.46 3.12
C HIS A 10 -7.94 15.01 3.10
N ASP A 11 -7.88 14.42 1.91
CA ASP A 11 -7.34 13.08 1.72
C ASP A 11 -5.83 13.18 1.94
N HIS A 12 -5.38 12.81 3.14
CA HIS A 12 -3.96 12.75 3.47
C HIS A 12 -3.34 11.49 2.90
N ILE A 13 -2.17 11.62 2.27
CA ILE A 13 -1.38 10.47 1.80
C ILE A 13 -0.62 9.91 3.01
N ILE A 14 -0.78 8.62 3.28
CA ILE A 14 0.03 7.89 4.24
C ILE A 14 1.15 7.19 3.47
N LEU A 15 2.39 7.62 3.69
CA LEU A 15 3.59 6.94 3.19
C LEU A 15 4.14 6.03 4.30
N CYS A 16 3.67 4.79 4.34
CA CYS A 16 4.14 3.77 5.29
C CYS A 16 4.51 2.49 4.54
N THR A 17 5.43 1.75 5.13
CA THR A 17 5.76 0.39 4.68
C THR A 17 4.65 -0.58 5.08
N ILE A 18 4.60 -1.73 4.40
CA ILE A 18 3.68 -2.80 4.79
C ILE A 18 3.99 -3.27 6.22
N ASP A 19 5.27 -3.35 6.59
CA ASP A 19 5.85 -3.56 7.95
C ASP A 19 5.17 -2.73 9.04
N GLU A 20 4.97 -1.44 8.78
CA GLU A 20 4.37 -0.53 9.76
C GLU A 20 2.84 -0.61 9.81
N LEU A 21 2.18 -0.95 8.70
CA LEU A 21 0.73 -0.85 8.59
C LEU A 21 -0.01 -2.16 8.90
N VAL A 22 0.63 -3.30 8.69
CA VAL A 22 -0.03 -4.60 8.69
C VAL A 22 0.48 -5.48 9.84
N PRO A 23 -0.38 -5.99 10.72
CA PRO A 23 0.03 -6.93 11.78
C PRO A 23 0.76 -8.17 11.25
N ALA A 24 1.70 -8.69 12.03
CA ALA A 24 2.55 -9.81 11.63
C ALA A 24 1.77 -11.12 11.40
N ASP A 25 0.65 -11.32 12.08
CA ASP A 25 -0.21 -12.51 11.98
C ASP A 25 -1.21 -12.43 10.81
N HIS A 26 -1.25 -11.31 10.09
CA HIS A 26 -2.18 -11.08 8.99
C HIS A 26 -1.85 -11.94 7.76
N MET A 27 -2.89 -12.39 7.03
CA MET A 27 -2.72 -13.27 5.86
C MET A 27 -1.84 -12.67 4.76
N VAL A 28 -1.91 -11.35 4.53
CA VAL A 28 -1.10 -10.68 3.51
C VAL A 28 0.41 -10.82 3.77
N ARG A 29 0.83 -10.94 5.04
CA ARG A 29 2.24 -11.19 5.41
C ARG A 29 2.69 -12.59 5.02
N LYS A 30 1.80 -13.57 5.12
CA LYS A 30 2.06 -14.94 4.70
C LYS A 30 2.23 -15.00 3.19
N LEU A 31 1.44 -14.22 2.44
CA LEU A 31 1.58 -14.11 0.99
C LEU A 31 2.88 -13.41 0.61
N GLU A 32 3.18 -12.26 1.22
CA GLU A 32 4.44 -11.52 1.04
C GLU A 32 5.66 -12.41 1.28
N ALA A 33 5.68 -13.18 2.37
CA ALA A 33 6.78 -14.09 2.69
C ALA A 33 6.87 -15.30 1.74
N SER A 34 5.81 -15.61 1.01
CA SER A 34 5.80 -16.70 0.03
C SER A 34 6.28 -16.26 -1.36
N ILE A 35 6.47 -14.96 -1.57
CA ILE A 35 6.93 -14.40 -2.84
C ILE A 35 8.47 -14.27 -2.78
N ASP A 36 9.14 -14.84 -3.77
CA ASP A 36 10.55 -14.53 -4.04
C ASP A 36 10.63 -13.21 -4.78
N TRP A 37 10.94 -12.12 -4.08
CA TRP A 37 11.03 -10.76 -4.64
C TRP A 37 12.22 -10.57 -5.59
N CYS A 38 13.18 -11.50 -5.64
CA CYS A 38 14.32 -11.40 -6.56
C CYS A 38 13.89 -11.42 -8.04
N PHE A 39 12.69 -11.92 -8.35
CA PHE A 39 12.14 -11.92 -9.71
C PHE A 39 12.00 -10.53 -10.34
N ILE A 40 11.92 -9.47 -9.54
CA ILE A 40 11.73 -8.10 -10.03
C ILE A 40 13.00 -7.59 -10.70
N TYR A 41 14.18 -7.88 -10.15
CA TYR A 41 15.43 -7.28 -10.61
C TYR A 41 15.76 -7.62 -12.07
N PRO A 42 15.62 -8.87 -12.55
CA PRO A 42 15.77 -9.18 -13.98
C PRO A 42 14.76 -8.47 -14.88
N LEU A 43 13.54 -8.20 -14.39
CA LEU A 43 12.49 -7.54 -15.18
C LEU A 43 12.74 -6.05 -15.39
N VAL A 44 13.47 -5.42 -14.46
CA VAL A 44 13.72 -3.97 -14.47
C VAL A 44 15.16 -3.61 -14.77
N GLU A 45 16.00 -4.58 -15.11
CA GLU A 45 17.45 -4.39 -15.33
C GLU A 45 17.77 -3.33 -16.40
N ASN A 46 16.85 -3.10 -17.34
CA ASN A 46 17.03 -2.18 -18.46
C ASN A 46 16.05 -0.99 -18.46
N LEU A 47 15.33 -0.75 -17.35
CA LEU A 47 14.42 0.39 -17.15
C LEU A 47 15.16 1.54 -16.44
#